data_AF-A0A6B1B2T5-F1
#
_entry.id   AF-A0A6B1B2T5-F1
#
_cell.length_a   1.000
_cell.length_b   1.000
_cell.length_c   1.000
_cell.angle_alpha   90.00
_cell.angle_beta   90.00
_cell.angle_gamma   90.00
#
_symmetry.space_group_name_H-M   'P 1'
#
loop_
_entity.id
_entity.type
_entity.pdbx_description
1 polymer ?
#
loop_
_entity_poly.entity_id
_entity_poly.type
_entity_poly.pdbx_seq_one_letter_code
_entity_poly.pdbx_strand_id
1 'polypeptide(L)'
;MLDVDKSTPPILFHHGEQFRLEKLPADRSRVIYPAEPLPGLKDPDEAIREALLNPINEDPLPALLWPGMKLTIAFDDLSLPLPSMRQPDIRQRIIEQVLDMAAAAAVDDVHLIAALALHRRMTEAEFRHALGDRIYDAFAPQQTLYNHDAEDHDGMVELGLTRHDEQVTMNRRAAESDLLIYVNLNIVSMDGGWKSTATGLSDYKGVRHHHNVATMQNSKSFMDRHSSELHHSNWRQGEVIKAHGPRIFQIETTINNNTFGYDGPLSVLQKREWEWSARDRATFIGMKNALDVTPSAARRKIFQAWEAPYELTSVQAGEVEAVHQQTLENVFAQHIVPVEGQTDVLTFGLPYICPYNVNSVMNPILVMCLGLGYFFNLYRGKPLVREGGVVIMSHPTPWEFHPVHHPSYIDFFEQVLGDTTDPIEIEKRYEEQFAYDEWYIHLYRNSYAYHGVHPFYMWYWGAHALQWLGRVIVVGGDPRSVRRLGFQPASTMQDALEMAGDVVGPDPSITHFHNPPILMADVT
;
A
#
# COMPACT_ATOMS: atom_id res chain seq x y z
N MET A 1 -3.49 2.75 -24.05
CA MET A 1 -4.92 3.08 -23.88
C MET A 1 -5.70 2.47 -25.03
N LEU A 2 -6.97 2.15 -24.83
CA LEU A 2 -7.89 1.68 -25.86
C LEU A 2 -9.17 2.52 -25.82
N ASP A 3 -9.57 3.09 -26.96
CA ASP A 3 -10.92 3.64 -27.11
C ASP A 3 -11.91 2.49 -27.39
N VAL A 4 -13.01 2.47 -26.63
CA VAL A 4 -14.00 1.39 -26.71
C VAL A 4 -14.91 1.62 -27.91
N ASP A 5 -14.97 0.64 -28.79
CA ASP A 5 -15.89 0.59 -29.92
C ASP A 5 -16.87 -0.60 -29.80
N LYS A 6 -17.75 -0.77 -30.80
CA LYS A 6 -18.75 -1.85 -30.80
C LYS A 6 -18.14 -3.26 -30.89
N SER A 7 -16.91 -3.37 -31.38
CA SER A 7 -16.16 -4.62 -31.54
C SER A 7 -15.31 -4.98 -30.32
N THR A 8 -15.07 -4.00 -29.44
CA THR A 8 -14.30 -4.16 -28.21
C THR A 8 -14.95 -5.24 -27.34
N PRO A 9 -14.17 -6.26 -26.89
CA PRO A 9 -14.70 -7.30 -26.02
C PRO A 9 -15.12 -6.73 -24.65
N PRO A 10 -15.95 -7.45 -23.88
CA PRO A 10 -16.16 -7.14 -22.47
C PRO A 10 -14.83 -7.04 -21.71
N ILE A 11 -14.72 -6.04 -20.83
CA ILE A 11 -13.52 -5.71 -20.07
C ILE A 11 -13.56 -6.41 -18.71
N LEU A 12 -12.41 -6.87 -18.23
CA LEU A 12 -12.27 -7.48 -16.90
C LEU A 12 -12.39 -6.43 -15.81
N PHE A 13 -13.27 -6.70 -14.83
CA PHE A 13 -13.33 -5.99 -13.57
C PHE A 13 -12.99 -6.97 -12.45
N HIS A 14 -11.98 -6.64 -11.64
CA HIS A 14 -11.80 -7.28 -10.35
C HIS A 14 -13.05 -7.05 -9.46
N HIS A 15 -13.37 -8.04 -8.64
CA HIS A 15 -14.56 -8.03 -7.80
C HIS A 15 -14.28 -8.79 -6.49
N GLY A 16 -13.34 -8.26 -5.69
CA GLY A 16 -12.81 -8.95 -4.51
C GLY A 16 -12.04 -10.21 -4.93
N GLU A 17 -12.37 -11.35 -4.35
CA GLU A 17 -11.85 -12.67 -4.76
C GLU A 17 -12.56 -13.26 -6.01
N GLN A 18 -13.25 -12.45 -6.79
CA GLN A 18 -13.99 -12.84 -7.99
C GLN A 18 -13.74 -11.85 -9.14
N PHE A 19 -14.35 -12.14 -10.30
CA PHE A 19 -14.20 -11.35 -11.52
C PHE A 19 -15.53 -11.10 -12.21
N ARG A 20 -15.65 -9.95 -12.87
CA ARG A 20 -16.77 -9.61 -13.76
C ARG A 20 -16.23 -9.26 -15.15
N LEU A 21 -17.07 -9.46 -16.17
CA LEU A 21 -16.82 -8.99 -17.53
C LEU A 21 -17.92 -7.99 -17.87
N GLU A 22 -17.55 -6.73 -18.05
CA GLU A 22 -18.51 -5.65 -18.28
C GLU A 22 -18.32 -5.07 -19.68
N LYS A 23 -19.42 -4.84 -20.39
CA LYS A 23 -19.38 -4.16 -21.68
C LYS A 23 -19.51 -2.67 -21.46
N LEU A 24 -18.43 -1.93 -21.70
CA LEU A 24 -18.44 -0.48 -21.60
C LEU A 24 -19.13 0.16 -22.82
N PRO A 25 -19.80 1.32 -22.66
CA PRO A 25 -20.41 2.04 -23.77
C PRO A 25 -19.39 2.41 -24.86
N ALA A 26 -19.68 2.05 -26.11
CA ALA A 26 -18.86 2.44 -27.25
C ALA A 26 -18.85 3.97 -27.46
N ASP A 27 -17.81 4.47 -28.12
CA ASP A 27 -17.65 5.85 -28.59
C ASP A 27 -17.48 6.92 -27.49
N ARG A 28 -17.70 6.58 -26.22
CA ARG A 28 -17.53 7.47 -25.05
C ARG A 28 -16.74 6.87 -23.90
N SER A 29 -16.24 5.63 -24.05
CA SER A 29 -15.40 4.98 -23.04
C SER A 29 -13.99 4.75 -23.55
N ARG A 30 -13.02 4.83 -22.65
CA ARG A 30 -11.64 4.39 -22.88
C ARG A 30 -11.15 3.51 -21.74
N VAL A 31 -10.16 2.68 -22.02
CA VAL A 31 -9.52 1.80 -21.03
C VAL A 31 -8.02 2.12 -20.95
N ILE A 32 -7.54 2.29 -19.73
CA ILE A 32 -6.13 2.46 -19.41
C ILE A 32 -5.62 1.11 -18.89
N TYR A 33 -4.62 0.55 -19.56
CA TYR A 33 -3.97 -0.71 -19.19
C TYR A 33 -2.59 -0.45 -18.61
N PRO A 34 -2.12 -1.34 -17.72
CA PRO A 34 -0.75 -1.25 -17.21
C PRO A 34 0.26 -1.39 -18.34
N ALA A 35 1.43 -0.77 -18.15
CA ALA A 35 2.60 -1.07 -18.94
C ALA A 35 3.02 -2.53 -18.70
N GLU A 36 3.66 -3.13 -19.71
CA GLU A 36 4.25 -4.46 -19.55
C GLU A 36 5.27 -4.46 -18.39
N PRO A 37 5.41 -5.56 -17.63
CA PRO A 37 6.42 -5.63 -16.59
C PRO A 37 7.81 -5.45 -17.18
N LEU A 38 8.62 -4.59 -16.53
CA LEU A 38 10.02 -4.44 -16.87
C LEU A 38 10.76 -5.75 -16.51
N PRO A 39 11.81 -6.11 -17.28
CA PRO A 39 12.63 -7.26 -16.93
C PRO A 39 13.34 -7.02 -15.60
N GLY A 40 13.43 -8.06 -14.77
CA GLY A 40 14.27 -8.05 -13.58
C GLY A 40 15.76 -7.89 -13.88
N LEU A 41 16.52 -7.52 -12.85
CA LEU A 41 17.98 -7.54 -12.87
C LEU A 41 18.49 -8.97 -13.11
N LYS A 42 19.52 -9.10 -13.95
CA LYS A 42 20.10 -10.40 -14.31
C LYS A 42 20.75 -11.10 -13.11
N ASP A 43 21.38 -10.32 -12.25
CA ASP A 43 22.03 -10.78 -11.02
C ASP A 43 21.61 -9.85 -9.86
N PRO A 44 20.46 -10.13 -9.21
CA PRO A 44 19.97 -9.32 -8.11
C PRO A 44 20.95 -9.25 -6.94
N ASP A 45 21.65 -10.34 -6.64
CA ASP A 45 22.53 -10.41 -5.47
C ASP A 45 23.80 -9.57 -5.68
N GLU A 46 24.39 -9.59 -6.89
CA GLU A 46 25.50 -8.70 -7.23
C GLU A 46 25.06 -7.22 -7.27
N ALA A 47 23.86 -6.93 -7.78
CA ALA A 47 23.36 -5.55 -7.80
C ALA A 47 23.17 -5.00 -6.37
N ILE A 48 22.66 -5.81 -5.45
CA ILE A 48 22.56 -5.44 -4.02
C ILE A 48 23.96 -5.18 -3.46
N ARG A 49 24.91 -6.09 -3.70
CA ARG A 49 26.30 -5.94 -3.23
C ARG A 49 26.92 -4.64 -3.74
N GLU A 50 26.78 -4.34 -5.03
CA GLU A 50 27.32 -3.13 -5.64
C GLU A 50 26.68 -1.85 -5.07
N ALA A 51 25.37 -1.85 -4.78
CA ALA A 51 24.72 -0.71 -4.14
C ALA A 51 25.25 -0.47 -2.71
N LEU A 52 25.49 -1.54 -1.94
CA LEU A 52 26.07 -1.43 -0.59
C LEU A 52 27.53 -0.93 -0.60
N LEU A 53 28.29 -1.27 -1.65
CA LEU A 53 29.69 -0.88 -1.81
C LEU A 53 29.89 0.50 -2.46
N ASN A 54 28.91 0.97 -3.23
CA ASN A 54 28.96 2.26 -3.93
C ASN A 54 27.70 3.09 -3.66
N PRO A 55 27.44 3.46 -2.40
CA PRO A 55 26.22 4.17 -2.05
C PRO A 55 26.21 5.62 -2.54
N ILE A 56 25.00 6.14 -2.72
CA ILE A 56 24.74 7.49 -3.20
C ILE A 56 24.91 8.47 -2.03
N ASN A 57 25.82 9.44 -2.19
CA ASN A 57 26.08 10.50 -1.21
C ASN A 57 26.39 9.98 0.21
N GLU A 58 27.00 8.80 0.32
CA GLU A 58 27.34 8.19 1.60
C GLU A 58 28.65 7.38 1.48
N ASP A 59 29.28 7.04 2.60
CA ASP A 59 30.42 6.11 2.60
C ASP A 59 29.95 4.66 2.35
N PRO A 60 30.76 3.80 1.69
CA PRO A 60 30.45 2.37 1.53
C PRO A 60 30.10 1.72 2.86
N LEU A 61 29.10 0.83 2.87
CA LEU A 61 28.61 0.23 4.12
C LEU A 61 29.74 -0.39 4.97
N PRO A 62 30.71 -1.15 4.42
CA PRO A 62 31.82 -1.68 5.23
C PRO A 62 32.67 -0.62 5.95
N ALA A 63 32.77 0.61 5.42
CA ALA A 63 33.49 1.71 6.04
C ALA A 63 32.72 2.33 7.22
N LEU A 64 31.42 2.06 7.31
CA LEU A 64 30.52 2.49 8.39
C LEU A 64 30.40 1.48 9.52
N LEU A 65 31.07 0.32 9.42
CA LEU A 65 30.93 -0.76 10.38
C LEU A 65 32.20 -0.92 11.21
N TRP A 66 32.05 -1.03 12.53
CA TRP A 66 33.18 -1.23 13.46
C TRP A 66 32.80 -2.07 14.69
N PRO A 67 33.77 -2.76 15.32
CA PRO A 67 33.51 -3.54 16.51
C PRO A 67 32.91 -2.72 17.66
N GLY A 68 31.86 -3.24 18.29
CA GLY A 68 31.20 -2.62 19.44
C GLY A 68 30.17 -1.53 19.11
N MET A 69 29.87 -1.27 17.83
CA MET A 69 28.78 -0.38 17.44
C MET A 69 27.41 -1.00 17.71
N LYS A 70 26.41 -0.15 17.94
CA LYS A 70 24.99 -0.51 17.94
C LYS A 70 24.44 -0.38 16.53
N LEU A 71 24.15 -1.50 15.88
CA LEU A 71 23.54 -1.57 14.57
C LEU A 71 22.06 -1.94 14.70
N THR A 72 21.19 -1.18 14.03
CA THR A 72 19.78 -1.55 13.86
C THR A 72 19.46 -1.65 12.38
N ILE A 73 18.77 -2.73 12.00
CA ILE A 73 18.25 -2.96 10.65
C ILE A 73 16.73 -2.95 10.71
N ALA A 74 16.11 -1.85 10.29
CA ALA A 74 14.67 -1.76 10.12
C ALA A 74 14.27 -2.23 8.72
N PHE A 75 13.09 -2.82 8.57
CA PHE A 75 12.59 -3.26 7.27
C PHE A 75 11.07 -3.14 7.17
N ASP A 76 10.57 -2.94 5.96
CA ASP A 76 9.13 -2.87 5.69
C ASP A 76 8.42 -4.15 6.13
N ASP A 77 7.23 -4.00 6.68
CA ASP A 77 6.42 -5.10 7.18
C ASP A 77 5.71 -5.88 6.06
N LEU A 78 4.82 -6.78 6.47
CA LEU A 78 4.04 -7.65 5.57
C LEU A 78 3.15 -6.89 4.57
N SER A 79 2.94 -5.58 4.75
CA SER A 79 2.10 -4.77 3.86
C SER A 79 2.74 -4.52 2.49
N LEU A 80 3.98 -4.95 2.28
CA LEU A 80 4.70 -4.87 1.02
C LEU A 80 5.51 -6.17 0.75
N PRO A 81 5.56 -6.66 -0.51
CA PRO A 81 4.72 -6.27 -1.64
C PRO A 81 3.30 -6.86 -1.55
N LEU A 82 2.41 -6.43 -2.45
CA LEU A 82 1.02 -6.89 -2.51
C LEU A 82 0.63 -7.34 -3.92
N PRO A 83 0.38 -8.64 -4.17
CA PRO A 83 0.48 -9.78 -3.23
C PRO A 83 1.91 -10.04 -2.75
N SER A 84 2.08 -10.95 -1.78
CA SER A 84 3.41 -11.36 -1.34
C SER A 84 4.23 -11.87 -2.53
N MET A 85 5.54 -11.63 -2.52
CA MET A 85 6.41 -12.16 -3.57
C MET A 85 6.84 -13.59 -3.28
N ARG A 86 7.26 -14.30 -4.33
CA ARG A 86 7.92 -15.61 -4.20
C ARG A 86 9.23 -15.47 -3.43
N GLN A 87 9.54 -16.50 -2.65
CA GLN A 87 10.82 -16.58 -1.94
C GLN A 87 12.01 -16.84 -2.89
N PRO A 88 13.24 -16.42 -2.52
CA PRO A 88 13.53 -15.57 -1.36
C PRO A 88 13.11 -14.12 -1.60
N ASP A 89 12.52 -13.52 -0.56
CA ASP A 89 12.10 -12.12 -0.55
C ASP A 89 13.32 -11.19 -0.70
N ILE A 90 13.13 -10.01 -1.29
CA ILE A 90 14.22 -9.04 -1.48
C ILE A 90 14.76 -8.53 -0.14
N ARG A 91 13.91 -8.40 0.88
CA ARG A 91 14.35 -8.04 2.24
C ARG A 91 15.33 -9.07 2.79
N GLN A 92 15.02 -10.36 2.66
CA GLN A 92 15.95 -11.44 3.02
C GLN A 92 17.29 -11.25 2.30
N ARG A 93 17.29 -11.12 0.97
CA ARG A 93 18.53 -11.02 0.18
C ARG A 93 19.41 -9.86 0.62
N ILE A 94 18.82 -8.70 0.91
CA ILE A 94 19.55 -7.51 1.37
C ILE A 94 20.09 -7.72 2.77
N ILE A 95 19.24 -8.16 3.70
CA ILE A 95 19.59 -8.29 5.10
C ILE A 95 20.67 -9.35 5.29
N GLU A 96 20.65 -10.46 4.54
CA GLU A 96 21.73 -11.46 4.56
C GLU A 96 23.09 -10.82 4.19
N GLN A 97 23.15 -9.99 3.16
CA GLN A 97 24.40 -9.32 2.77
C GLN A 97 24.86 -8.26 3.78
N VAL A 98 23.93 -7.49 4.35
CA VAL A 98 24.22 -6.53 5.42
C VAL A 98 24.79 -7.24 6.64
N LEU A 99 24.20 -8.37 7.03
CA LEU A 99 24.65 -9.19 8.16
C LEU A 99 26.03 -9.81 7.90
N ASP A 100 26.31 -10.27 6.68
CA ASP A 100 27.64 -10.77 6.31
C ASP A 100 28.71 -9.68 6.44
N MET A 101 28.42 -8.45 6.00
CA MET A 101 29.33 -7.30 6.16
C MET A 101 29.51 -6.90 7.63
N ALA A 102 28.43 -6.90 8.42
CA ALA A 102 28.46 -6.62 9.86
C ALA A 102 29.31 -7.66 10.62
N ALA A 103 29.13 -8.94 10.31
CA ALA A 103 29.92 -10.03 10.90
C ALA A 103 31.40 -9.91 10.53
N ALA A 104 31.73 -9.57 9.27
CA ALA A 104 33.11 -9.35 8.84
C ALA A 104 33.79 -8.18 9.57
N ALA A 105 33.01 -7.17 9.98
CA ALA A 105 33.46 -6.04 10.79
C ALA A 105 33.41 -6.32 12.31
N ALA A 106 33.04 -7.53 12.74
CA ALA A 106 32.86 -7.94 14.13
C ALA A 106 31.85 -7.04 14.91
N VAL A 107 30.74 -6.69 14.25
CA VAL A 107 29.60 -6.02 14.90
C VAL A 107 28.73 -7.08 15.58
N ASP A 108 28.74 -7.09 16.92
CA ASP A 108 28.00 -8.08 17.72
C ASP A 108 26.62 -7.57 18.19
N ASP A 109 26.42 -6.24 18.32
CA ASP A 109 25.16 -5.64 18.78
C ASP A 109 24.27 -5.26 17.58
N VAL A 110 23.55 -6.26 17.04
CA VAL A 110 22.67 -6.11 15.88
C VAL A 110 21.22 -6.43 16.25
N HIS A 111 20.30 -5.50 15.98
CA HIS A 111 18.85 -5.69 16.14
C HIS A 111 18.13 -5.52 14.80
N LEU A 112 17.12 -6.35 14.54
CA LEU A 112 16.22 -6.27 13.39
C LEU A 112 14.81 -5.87 13.86
N ILE A 113 14.22 -4.87 13.21
CA ILE A 113 12.91 -4.32 13.58
C ILE A 113 11.99 -4.30 12.36
N ALA A 114 10.85 -4.99 12.46
CA ALA A 114 9.76 -4.82 11.51
C ALA A 114 9.12 -3.45 11.72
N ALA A 115 9.18 -2.57 10.73
CA ALA A 115 8.67 -1.21 10.79
C ALA A 115 7.15 -1.20 10.56
N LEU A 116 6.40 -1.41 11.65
CA LEU A 116 4.94 -1.54 11.61
C LEU A 116 4.19 -0.22 11.72
N ALA A 117 4.78 0.77 12.41
CA ALA A 117 4.02 1.87 13.02
C ALA A 117 2.78 1.33 13.77
N LEU A 118 1.58 1.64 13.27
CA LEU A 118 0.28 1.28 13.84
C LEU A 118 -0.36 0.05 13.19
N HIS A 119 0.39 -0.68 12.37
CA HIS A 119 -0.04 -1.93 11.74
C HIS A 119 -0.05 -3.10 12.73
N ARG A 120 -0.74 -4.18 12.36
CA ARG A 120 -0.68 -5.41 13.16
C ARG A 120 0.73 -6.02 13.17
N ARG A 121 1.01 -6.79 14.22
CA ARG A 121 2.24 -7.59 14.34
C ARG A 121 2.34 -8.64 13.24
N MET A 122 3.57 -8.86 12.75
CA MET A 122 3.93 -10.02 11.92
C MET A 122 3.98 -11.28 12.78
N THR A 123 3.47 -12.38 12.22
CA THR A 123 3.59 -13.73 12.78
C THR A 123 4.97 -14.33 12.49
N GLU A 124 5.33 -15.42 13.17
CA GLU A 124 6.55 -16.19 12.85
C GLU A 124 6.60 -16.62 11.38
N ALA A 125 5.49 -17.14 10.84
CA ALA A 125 5.44 -17.57 9.45
C ALA A 125 5.69 -16.42 8.48
N GLU A 126 5.19 -15.21 8.80
CA GLU A 126 5.41 -14.02 7.98
C GLU A 126 6.85 -13.51 8.09
N PHE A 127 7.47 -13.58 9.27
CA PHE A 127 8.91 -13.30 9.40
C PHE A 127 9.76 -14.29 8.61
N ARG A 128 9.48 -15.59 8.73
CA ARG A 128 10.19 -16.63 7.96
C ARG A 128 10.00 -16.46 6.46
N HIS A 129 8.82 -16.02 6.03
CA HIS A 129 8.58 -15.71 4.62
C HIS A 129 9.48 -14.56 4.13
N ALA A 130 9.48 -13.45 4.86
CA ALA A 130 10.15 -12.21 4.48
C ALA A 130 11.67 -12.21 4.68
N LEU A 131 12.17 -12.95 5.69
CA LEU A 131 13.58 -12.92 6.11
C LEU A 131 14.29 -14.28 5.93
N GLY A 132 13.54 -15.35 5.66
CA GLY A 132 14.08 -16.71 5.62
C GLY A 132 14.36 -17.29 7.01
N ASP A 133 14.46 -18.62 7.06
CA ASP A 133 14.63 -19.37 8.31
C ASP A 133 15.94 -19.03 9.02
N ARG A 134 17.02 -18.79 8.27
CA ARG A 134 18.35 -18.52 8.83
C ARG A 134 18.38 -17.24 9.67
N ILE A 135 17.81 -16.15 9.16
CA ILE A 135 17.74 -14.89 9.90
C ILE A 135 16.80 -15.05 11.09
N TYR A 136 15.63 -15.66 10.89
CA TYR A 136 14.68 -15.83 11.99
C TYR A 136 15.27 -16.64 13.15
N ASP A 137 15.84 -17.81 12.87
CA ASP A 137 16.38 -18.71 13.89
C ASP A 137 17.60 -18.12 14.62
N ALA A 138 18.34 -17.22 13.97
CA ALA A 138 19.46 -16.53 14.59
C ALA A 138 19.03 -15.40 15.53
N PHE A 139 18.03 -14.58 15.16
CA PHE A 139 17.70 -13.34 15.87
C PHE A 139 16.44 -13.41 16.75
N ALA A 140 15.39 -14.12 16.34
CA ALA A 140 14.12 -14.14 17.07
C ALA A 140 14.25 -14.76 18.48
N PRO A 141 14.91 -15.92 18.66
CA PRO A 141 15.08 -16.52 20.00
C PRO A 141 15.88 -15.66 20.98
N GLN A 142 16.73 -14.76 20.45
CA GLN A 142 17.55 -13.83 21.24
C GLN A 142 16.82 -12.51 21.54
N GLN A 143 15.57 -12.37 21.08
CA GLN A 143 14.79 -11.12 21.16
C GLN A 143 15.44 -9.94 20.43
N THR A 144 16.28 -10.23 19.44
CA THR A 144 16.94 -9.22 18.58
C THR A 144 16.32 -9.14 17.18
N LEU A 145 15.26 -9.91 16.90
CA LEU A 145 14.30 -9.68 15.80
C LEU A 145 12.90 -9.52 16.40
N TYR A 146 12.26 -8.37 16.18
CA TYR A 146 10.94 -8.10 16.74
C TYR A 146 10.12 -7.10 15.92
N ASN A 147 8.82 -7.09 16.20
CA ASN A 147 7.87 -6.12 15.70
C ASN A 147 8.03 -4.78 16.44
N HIS A 148 8.08 -3.66 15.72
CA HIS A 148 7.93 -2.34 16.35
C HIS A 148 6.66 -2.28 17.20
N ASP A 149 6.75 -1.65 18.38
CA ASP A 149 5.64 -1.46 19.31
C ASP A 149 5.46 0.04 19.59
N ALA A 150 4.54 0.66 18.86
CA ALA A 150 4.23 2.08 18.95
C ALA A 150 3.71 2.52 20.33
N GLU A 151 3.18 1.58 21.12
CA GLU A 151 2.58 1.88 22.42
C GLU A 151 3.59 1.67 23.57
N ASP A 152 4.84 1.30 23.27
CA ASP A 152 5.88 1.06 24.28
C ASP A 152 6.47 2.37 24.78
N HIS A 153 5.97 2.85 25.92
CA HIS A 153 6.47 4.06 26.56
C HIS A 153 7.98 4.02 26.87
N ASP A 154 8.53 2.83 27.18
CA ASP A 154 9.97 2.63 27.37
C ASP A 154 10.69 2.23 26.08
N GLY A 155 9.96 2.00 24.99
CA GLY A 155 10.46 1.66 23.67
C GLY A 155 10.51 2.84 22.70
N MET A 156 10.02 4.02 23.11
CA MET A 156 9.90 5.21 22.28
C MET A 156 10.66 6.40 22.86
N VAL A 157 11.14 7.30 21.98
CA VAL A 157 11.76 8.58 22.34
C VAL A 157 11.23 9.70 21.45
N GLU A 158 11.15 10.90 22.00
CA GLU A 158 10.88 12.13 21.23
C GLU A 158 12.21 12.74 20.78
N LEU A 159 12.38 12.93 19.47
CA LEU A 159 13.57 13.54 18.88
C LEU A 159 13.47 15.07 18.85
N GLY A 160 12.25 15.60 18.83
CA GLY A 160 11.97 17.03 18.86
C GLY A 160 10.66 17.39 18.16
N LEU A 161 10.55 18.67 17.82
CA LEU A 161 9.42 19.24 17.08
C LEU A 161 9.88 19.72 15.70
N THR A 162 9.02 19.55 14.69
CA THR A 162 9.24 20.19 13.39
C THR A 162 8.97 21.70 13.48
N ARG A 163 9.32 22.43 12.42
CA ARG A 163 8.95 23.85 12.26
C ARG A 163 7.44 24.14 12.27
N HIS A 164 6.59 23.12 12.22
CA HIS A 164 5.12 23.23 12.28
C HIS A 164 4.56 22.67 13.60
N ASP A 165 5.40 22.55 14.64
CA ASP A 165 5.04 21.99 15.94
C ASP A 165 4.52 20.55 15.87
N GLU A 166 4.98 19.79 14.86
CA GLU A 166 4.69 18.35 14.75
C GLU A 166 5.68 17.57 15.61
N GLN A 167 5.18 16.71 16.50
CA GLN A 167 6.02 15.83 17.30
C GLN A 167 6.69 14.79 16.42
N VAL A 168 7.99 14.59 16.63
CA VAL A 168 8.77 13.57 15.93
C VAL A 168 9.24 12.55 16.96
N THR A 169 8.65 11.36 16.91
CA THR A 169 8.99 10.24 17.77
C THR A 169 9.70 9.17 16.97
N MET A 170 10.47 8.31 17.65
CA MET A 170 11.14 7.18 17.03
C MET A 170 11.32 6.06 18.05
N ASN A 171 11.35 4.82 17.56
CA ASN A 171 11.78 3.66 18.32
C ASN A 171 13.14 3.92 19.00
N ARG A 172 13.22 3.72 20.31
CA ARG A 172 14.40 3.99 21.14
C ARG A 172 15.63 3.24 20.65
N ARG A 173 15.51 1.96 20.31
CA ARG A 173 16.65 1.16 19.80
C ARG A 173 17.19 1.76 18.50
N ALA A 174 16.31 2.15 17.58
CA ALA A 174 16.72 2.82 16.35
C ALA A 174 17.37 4.19 16.64
N ALA A 175 16.73 5.02 17.47
CA ALA A 175 17.20 6.37 17.80
C ALA A 175 18.57 6.40 18.48
N GLU A 176 18.88 5.40 19.31
CA GLU A 176 20.13 5.28 20.06
C GLU A 176 21.21 4.46 19.32
N SER A 177 20.96 4.02 18.09
CA SER A 177 21.94 3.26 17.30
C SER A 177 23.02 4.16 16.71
N ASP A 178 24.23 3.63 16.59
CA ASP A 178 25.31 4.31 15.87
C ASP A 178 25.02 4.36 14.35
N LEU A 179 24.33 3.32 13.85
CA LEU A 179 23.85 3.23 12.48
C LEU A 179 22.47 2.57 12.43
N LEU A 180 21.53 3.22 11.75
CA LEU A 180 20.24 2.65 11.34
C LEU A 180 20.29 2.33 9.85
N ILE A 181 20.20 1.05 9.49
CA ILE A 181 19.96 0.62 8.11
C ILE A 181 18.45 0.44 7.94
N TYR A 182 17.86 1.04 6.92
CA TYR A 182 16.45 0.81 6.58
C TYR A 182 16.34 0.10 5.23
N VAL A 183 15.71 -1.07 5.21
CA VAL A 183 15.50 -1.90 4.01
C VAL A 183 14.05 -1.75 3.55
N ASN A 184 13.86 -1.08 2.42
CA ASN A 184 12.56 -0.76 1.85
C ASN A 184 12.34 -1.43 0.48
N LEU A 185 11.08 -1.79 0.22
CA LEU A 185 10.59 -2.32 -1.05
C LEU A 185 9.49 -1.43 -1.60
N ASN A 186 9.62 -0.99 -2.86
CA ASN A 186 8.68 -0.06 -3.49
C ASN A 186 7.87 -0.74 -4.60
N ILE A 187 6.54 -0.56 -4.51
CA ILE A 187 5.58 -0.91 -5.58
C ILE A 187 4.78 0.31 -6.07
N VAL A 188 4.82 1.43 -5.33
CA VAL A 188 4.26 2.73 -5.72
C VAL A 188 5.18 3.87 -5.27
N SER A 189 5.01 5.07 -5.83
CA SER A 189 5.89 6.22 -5.56
C SER A 189 5.65 6.89 -4.20
N MET A 190 4.65 6.43 -3.47
CA MET A 190 4.39 6.85 -2.09
C MET A 190 5.24 6.06 -1.08
N ASP A 191 5.83 4.95 -1.48
CA ASP A 191 6.70 4.15 -0.61
C ASP A 191 8.10 4.76 -0.53
N GLY A 192 8.89 4.38 0.47
CA GLY A 192 10.28 4.83 0.62
C GLY A 192 10.46 6.24 1.19
N GLY A 193 11.70 6.72 1.08
CA GLY A 193 12.14 8.02 1.57
C GLY A 193 11.91 8.22 3.07
N TRP A 194 11.66 9.46 3.46
CA TRP A 194 11.42 9.80 4.87
C TRP A 194 10.17 9.14 5.45
N LYS A 195 9.22 8.68 4.64
CA LYS A 195 8.05 7.93 5.15
C LYS A 195 8.47 6.64 5.85
N SER A 196 9.46 5.93 5.32
CA SER A 196 10.00 4.70 5.93
C SER A 196 10.36 4.90 7.41
N THR A 197 11.21 5.88 7.70
CA THR A 197 11.73 6.11 9.04
C THR A 197 10.80 6.98 9.90
N ALA A 198 10.21 8.04 9.34
CA ALA A 198 9.34 8.96 10.07
C ALA A 198 7.95 8.38 10.36
N THR A 199 7.50 7.38 9.59
CA THR A 199 6.25 6.66 9.88
C THR A 199 6.54 5.30 10.52
N GLY A 200 7.31 4.44 9.87
CA GLY A 200 7.40 3.01 10.19
C GLY A 200 7.94 2.67 11.59
N LEU A 201 8.68 3.60 12.19
CA LEU A 201 9.29 3.47 13.53
C LEU A 201 8.70 4.45 14.55
N SER A 202 7.53 5.04 14.26
CA SER A 202 6.91 6.09 15.07
C SER A 202 5.63 5.62 15.76
N ASP A 203 5.29 6.31 16.85
CA ASP A 203 4.05 6.07 17.60
C ASP A 203 2.88 6.91 17.06
N TYR A 204 1.71 6.79 17.69
CA TYR A 204 0.55 7.62 17.36
C TYR A 204 0.87 9.12 17.35
N LYS A 205 1.71 9.61 18.28
CA LYS A 205 2.03 11.03 18.41
C LYS A 205 2.80 11.57 17.21
N GLY A 206 3.73 10.79 16.66
CA GLY A 206 4.42 11.13 15.41
C GLY A 206 3.51 11.02 14.19
N VAL A 207 2.76 9.92 14.12
CA VAL A 207 1.99 9.55 12.91
C VAL A 207 0.77 10.45 12.68
N ARG A 208 0.11 10.93 13.74
CA ARG A 208 -1.13 11.75 13.64
C ARG A 208 -0.94 13.07 12.88
N HIS A 209 0.29 13.59 12.79
CA HIS A 209 0.57 14.85 12.10
C HIS A 209 0.47 14.74 10.58
N HIS A 210 0.64 13.54 10.03
CA HIS A 210 0.53 13.31 8.58
C HIS A 210 -0.59 12.35 8.19
N HIS A 211 -1.21 11.66 9.15
CA HIS A 211 -2.43 10.84 8.96
C HIS A 211 -3.67 11.51 9.53
N ASN A 212 -3.98 12.73 9.09
CA ASN A 212 -5.19 13.45 9.48
C ASN A 212 -5.92 14.00 8.26
N VAL A 213 -7.17 14.45 8.46
CA VAL A 213 -8.05 14.86 7.36
C VAL A 213 -7.49 16.06 6.63
N ALA A 214 -6.93 17.03 7.35
CA ALA A 214 -6.35 18.23 6.75
C ALA A 214 -5.18 17.89 5.82
N THR A 215 -4.25 17.03 6.24
CA THR A 215 -3.13 16.57 5.42
C THR A 215 -3.63 15.81 4.19
N MET A 216 -4.59 14.90 4.36
CA MET A 216 -5.14 14.12 3.24
C MET A 216 -5.84 15.01 2.20
N GLN A 217 -6.66 15.98 2.62
CA GLN A 217 -7.33 16.93 1.71
C GLN A 217 -6.38 17.88 0.97
N ASN A 218 -5.24 18.21 1.59
CA ASN A 218 -4.20 19.04 0.98
C ASN A 218 -3.17 18.23 0.17
N SER A 219 -3.27 16.90 0.18
CA SER A 219 -2.47 16.04 -0.67
C SER A 219 -3.17 15.84 -2.01
N LYS A 220 -2.89 16.72 -2.97
CA LYS A 220 -3.50 16.71 -4.31
C LYS A 220 -3.08 15.53 -5.17
N SER A 221 -2.08 14.76 -4.75
CA SER A 221 -1.82 13.37 -5.14
C SER A 221 -0.96 12.72 -4.07
N PHE A 222 -1.19 11.45 -3.73
CA PHE A 222 -0.27 10.71 -2.87
C PHE A 222 0.97 10.19 -3.61
N MET A 223 0.89 10.13 -4.94
CA MET A 223 1.89 9.53 -5.81
C MET A 223 2.81 10.59 -6.46
N ASP A 224 2.45 11.86 -6.37
CA ASP A 224 3.27 13.00 -6.76
C ASP A 224 3.71 13.79 -5.52
N ARG A 225 4.90 13.48 -5.03
CA ARG A 225 5.42 13.95 -3.74
C ARG A 225 5.45 15.48 -3.58
N HIS A 226 5.62 16.24 -4.67
CA HIS A 226 5.67 17.71 -4.62
C HIS A 226 4.28 18.35 -4.57
N SER A 227 3.25 17.57 -4.84
CA SER A 227 1.84 17.95 -4.78
C SER A 227 1.14 17.32 -3.56
N SER A 228 1.90 16.91 -2.55
CA SER A 228 1.42 16.05 -1.46
C SER A 228 1.84 16.55 -0.08
N GLU A 229 0.87 16.99 0.72
CA GLU A 229 1.16 17.41 2.10
C GLU A 229 1.58 16.23 2.99
N LEU A 230 1.15 15.00 2.67
CA LEU A 230 1.66 13.79 3.31
C LEU A 230 3.18 13.70 3.18
N HIS A 231 3.73 13.91 1.97
CA HIS A 231 5.18 13.90 1.75
C HIS A 231 5.85 15.08 2.43
N HIS A 232 5.28 16.28 2.36
CA HIS A 232 5.84 17.46 3.00
C HIS A 232 5.93 17.32 4.52
N SER A 233 4.92 16.72 5.18
CA SER A 233 4.97 16.45 6.61
C SER A 233 6.04 15.42 6.95
N ASN A 234 6.16 14.33 6.17
CA ASN A 234 7.25 13.37 6.34
C ASN A 234 8.64 14.01 6.15
N TRP A 235 8.81 14.94 5.21
CA TRP A 235 10.08 15.66 5.05
C TRP A 235 10.40 16.56 6.24
N ARG A 236 9.41 17.26 6.79
CA ARG A 236 9.59 18.05 8.01
C ARG A 236 10.03 17.17 9.18
N GLN A 237 9.44 15.99 9.34
CA GLN A 237 9.88 15.03 10.36
C GLN A 237 11.28 14.50 10.05
N GLY A 238 11.57 14.23 8.78
CA GLY A 238 12.88 13.82 8.30
C GLY A 238 14.00 14.81 8.63
N GLU A 239 13.75 16.11 8.53
CA GLU A 239 14.70 17.15 8.95
C GLU A 239 15.07 17.04 10.43
N VAL A 240 14.10 16.76 11.30
CA VAL A 240 14.32 16.56 12.74
C VAL A 240 15.10 15.26 12.99
N ILE A 241 14.74 14.17 12.31
CA ILE A 241 15.45 12.89 12.39
C ILE A 241 16.91 13.06 11.94
N LYS A 242 17.16 13.78 10.85
CA LYS A 242 18.52 14.07 10.35
C LYS A 242 19.35 14.89 11.33
N ALA A 243 18.71 15.80 12.08
CA ALA A 243 19.39 16.68 13.03
C ALA A 243 19.63 16.05 14.42
N HIS A 244 18.73 15.17 14.85
CA HIS A 244 18.68 14.69 16.25
C HIS A 244 18.60 13.17 16.40
N GLY A 245 18.40 12.43 15.32
CA GLY A 245 18.34 10.98 15.28
C GLY A 245 19.69 10.33 14.91
N PRO A 246 19.66 9.02 14.60
CA PRO A 246 20.86 8.25 14.27
C PRO A 246 21.34 8.58 12.84
N ARG A 247 22.56 8.16 12.50
CA ARG A 247 22.97 8.10 11.08
C ARG A 247 22.13 7.03 10.38
N ILE A 248 21.55 7.36 9.24
CA ILE A 248 20.69 6.46 8.47
C ILE A 248 21.37 6.07 7.16
N PHE A 249 21.42 4.77 6.89
CA PHE A 249 21.81 4.20 5.61
C PHE A 249 20.57 3.57 4.96
N GLN A 250 19.97 4.29 4.02
CA GLN A 250 18.75 3.89 3.34
C GLN A 250 19.08 2.86 2.26
N ILE A 251 18.27 1.81 2.13
CA ILE A 251 18.31 0.87 1.01
C ILE A 251 16.89 0.77 0.45
N GLU A 252 16.70 1.22 -0.78
CA GLU A 252 15.41 1.14 -1.49
C GLU A 252 15.53 0.22 -2.69
N THR A 253 14.47 -0.55 -2.90
CA THR A 253 14.34 -1.42 -4.07
C THR A 253 13.07 -1.13 -4.83
N THR A 254 13.08 -1.38 -6.13
CA THR A 254 11.88 -1.41 -6.96
C THR A 254 11.68 -2.81 -7.52
N ILE A 255 10.42 -3.22 -7.64
CA ILE A 255 10.06 -4.46 -8.32
C ILE A 255 9.20 -4.18 -9.56
N ASN A 256 9.17 -5.11 -10.50
CA ASN A 256 8.26 -5.00 -11.63
C ASN A 256 6.80 -5.23 -11.22
N ASN A 257 5.85 -4.89 -12.09
CA ASN A 257 4.42 -5.06 -11.81
C ASN A 257 3.88 -6.47 -12.18
N ASN A 258 4.74 -7.49 -12.33
CA ASN A 258 4.37 -8.84 -12.76
C ASN A 258 3.55 -9.60 -11.71
N THR A 259 2.26 -9.27 -11.61
CA THR A 259 1.41 -9.65 -10.47
C THR A 259 0.92 -11.09 -10.55
N PHE A 260 0.63 -11.60 -11.75
CA PHE A 260 0.01 -12.92 -11.96
C PHE A 260 0.87 -13.91 -12.78
N GLY A 261 2.12 -13.56 -13.11
CA GLY A 261 3.00 -14.34 -13.98
C GLY A 261 2.59 -14.37 -15.45
N TYR A 262 3.45 -15.01 -16.25
CA TYR A 262 3.26 -15.21 -17.71
C TYR A 262 2.69 -16.59 -18.05
N ASP A 263 2.70 -17.49 -17.07
CA ASP A 263 2.27 -18.88 -17.18
C ASP A 263 1.20 -19.22 -16.12
N GLY A 264 0.56 -20.39 -16.29
CA GLY A 264 -0.52 -20.82 -15.41
C GLY A 264 -1.85 -20.11 -15.65
N PRO A 265 -2.87 -20.41 -14.82
CA PRO A 265 -4.24 -19.94 -15.03
C PRO A 265 -4.46 -18.45 -14.74
N LEU A 266 -3.68 -17.85 -13.82
CA LEU A 266 -3.83 -16.42 -13.46
C LEU A 266 -3.19 -15.47 -14.47
N SER A 267 -2.27 -15.95 -15.33
CA SER A 267 -1.60 -15.09 -16.33
C SER A 267 -2.57 -14.40 -17.30
N VAL A 268 -3.77 -14.96 -17.50
CA VAL A 268 -4.83 -14.34 -18.30
C VAL A 268 -5.26 -12.97 -17.75
N LEU A 269 -5.12 -12.75 -16.44
CA LEU A 269 -5.51 -11.50 -15.76
C LEU A 269 -4.54 -10.34 -16.05
N GLN A 270 -3.33 -10.60 -16.57
CA GLN A 270 -2.39 -9.55 -17.01
C GLN A 270 -2.49 -9.25 -18.51
N LYS A 271 -3.20 -10.10 -19.28
CA LYS A 271 -3.35 -9.91 -20.73
C LYS A 271 -4.52 -8.98 -21.01
N ARG A 272 -4.37 -8.09 -22.00
CA ARG A 272 -5.50 -7.29 -22.51
C ARG A 272 -6.55 -8.21 -23.13
N GLU A 273 -7.81 -7.91 -22.90
CA GLU A 273 -8.93 -8.79 -23.28
C GLU A 273 -9.05 -8.99 -24.80
N TRP A 274 -8.60 -8.02 -25.61
CA TRP A 274 -8.55 -8.17 -27.07
C TRP A 274 -7.44 -9.11 -27.55
N GLU A 275 -6.43 -9.38 -26.72
CA GLU A 275 -5.34 -10.31 -27.02
C GLU A 275 -5.67 -11.74 -26.58
N TRP A 276 -6.78 -11.95 -25.87
CA TRP A 276 -7.17 -13.26 -25.38
C TRP A 276 -7.47 -14.24 -26.52
N SER A 277 -6.68 -15.30 -26.58
CA SER A 277 -6.94 -16.45 -27.43
C SER A 277 -8.19 -17.22 -26.99
N ALA A 278 -8.67 -18.15 -27.81
CA ALA A 278 -9.77 -19.04 -27.43
C ALA A 278 -9.46 -19.84 -26.15
N ARG A 279 -8.18 -20.20 -25.95
CA ARG A 279 -7.71 -20.87 -24.73
C ARG A 279 -7.77 -19.95 -23.52
N ASP A 280 -7.31 -18.70 -23.65
CA ASP A 280 -7.35 -17.72 -22.56
C ASP A 280 -8.79 -17.45 -22.11
N ARG A 281 -9.71 -17.28 -23.07
CA ARG A 281 -11.14 -17.11 -22.79
C ARG A 281 -11.73 -18.31 -22.04
N ALA A 282 -11.41 -19.53 -22.47
CA ALA A 282 -11.87 -20.74 -21.82
C ALA A 282 -11.31 -20.87 -20.39
N THR A 283 -10.02 -20.57 -20.19
CA THR A 283 -9.37 -20.54 -18.88
C THR A 283 -10.06 -19.54 -17.95
N PHE A 284 -10.27 -18.31 -18.42
CA PHE A 284 -10.92 -17.26 -17.63
C PHE A 284 -12.35 -17.64 -17.24
N ILE A 285 -13.17 -18.11 -18.18
CA ILE A 285 -14.55 -18.53 -17.91
C ILE A 285 -14.58 -19.69 -16.90
N GLY A 286 -13.69 -20.68 -17.06
CA GLY A 286 -13.57 -21.79 -16.13
C GLY A 286 -13.21 -21.32 -14.72
N MET A 287 -12.22 -20.44 -14.61
CA MET A 287 -11.78 -19.84 -13.34
C MET A 287 -12.92 -19.03 -12.68
N LYS A 288 -13.54 -18.12 -13.42
CA LYS A 288 -14.66 -17.30 -12.93
C LYS A 288 -15.81 -18.17 -12.40
N ASN A 289 -16.27 -19.14 -13.20
CA ASN A 289 -17.37 -20.01 -12.81
C ASN A 289 -17.04 -20.87 -11.58
N ALA A 290 -15.79 -21.34 -11.46
CA ALA A 290 -15.34 -22.06 -10.28
C ALA A 290 -15.35 -21.16 -9.04
N LEU A 291 -14.86 -19.92 -9.15
CA LEU A 291 -14.86 -18.96 -8.04
C LEU A 291 -16.29 -18.58 -7.61
N ASP A 292 -17.22 -18.40 -8.55
CA ASP A 292 -18.60 -18.01 -8.27
C ASP A 292 -19.35 -19.00 -7.38
N VAL A 293 -19.00 -20.30 -7.44
CA VAL A 293 -19.60 -21.36 -6.60
C VAL A 293 -18.75 -21.74 -5.39
N THR A 294 -17.51 -21.25 -5.31
CA THR A 294 -16.59 -21.56 -4.21
C THR A 294 -16.95 -20.72 -2.97
N PRO A 295 -16.99 -21.28 -1.75
CA PRO A 295 -17.23 -20.50 -0.53
C PRO A 295 -16.23 -19.35 -0.34
N SER A 296 -16.66 -18.22 0.22
CA SER A 296 -15.84 -17.00 0.40
C SER A 296 -14.51 -17.27 1.11
N ALA A 297 -14.53 -18.01 2.22
CA ALA A 297 -13.33 -18.36 2.98
C ALA A 297 -12.31 -19.18 2.14
N ALA A 298 -12.81 -20.07 1.27
CA ALA A 298 -11.95 -20.86 0.39
C ALA A 298 -11.36 -20.00 -0.73
N ARG A 299 -12.14 -19.10 -1.35
CA ARG A 299 -11.61 -18.13 -2.32
C ARG A 299 -10.52 -17.26 -1.70
N ARG A 300 -10.78 -16.73 -0.51
CA ARG A 300 -9.82 -15.91 0.25
C ARG A 300 -8.50 -16.65 0.45
N LYS A 301 -8.57 -17.91 0.88
CA LYS A 301 -7.38 -18.76 1.05
C LYS A 301 -6.61 -18.98 -0.26
N ILE A 302 -7.31 -19.19 -1.38
CA ILE A 302 -6.68 -19.38 -2.70
C ILE A 302 -5.89 -18.14 -3.10
N PHE A 303 -6.52 -16.96 -3.00
CA PHE A 303 -5.89 -15.71 -3.43
C PHE A 303 -4.81 -15.22 -2.47
N GLN A 304 -5.00 -15.34 -1.14
CA GLN A 304 -3.99 -14.96 -0.16
C GLN A 304 -2.76 -15.89 -0.16
N ALA A 305 -2.88 -17.11 -0.73
CA ALA A 305 -1.75 -18.00 -0.95
C ALA A 305 -0.99 -17.74 -2.26
N TRP A 306 -1.44 -16.76 -3.06
CA TRP A 306 -0.77 -16.44 -4.31
C TRP A 306 0.50 -15.63 -4.04
N GLU A 307 1.62 -16.18 -4.48
CA GLU A 307 2.91 -15.51 -4.46
C GLU A 307 3.26 -14.98 -5.86
N ALA A 308 3.30 -13.66 -5.99
CA ALA A 308 3.57 -12.98 -7.23
C ALA A 308 5.04 -13.20 -7.66
N PRO A 309 5.30 -13.50 -8.96
CA PRO A 309 6.63 -13.64 -9.52
C PRO A 309 7.29 -12.29 -9.79
N TYR A 310 7.23 -11.39 -8.83
CA TYR A 310 7.90 -10.11 -8.92
C TYR A 310 9.41 -10.29 -9.03
N GLU A 311 10.04 -9.44 -9.82
CA GLU A 311 11.49 -9.41 -9.97
C GLU A 311 12.02 -8.03 -9.55
N LEU A 312 13.17 -8.03 -8.88
CA LEU A 312 13.92 -6.82 -8.54
C LEU A 312 14.31 -6.10 -9.84
N THR A 313 13.85 -4.86 -10.03
CA THR A 313 14.19 -4.03 -11.20
C THR A 313 15.31 -3.04 -10.92
N SER A 314 15.45 -2.61 -9.66
CA SER A 314 16.55 -1.74 -9.24
C SER A 314 16.76 -1.81 -7.72
N VAL A 315 17.99 -1.51 -7.28
CA VAL A 315 18.37 -1.34 -5.88
C VAL A 315 19.28 -0.13 -5.77
N GLN A 316 19.05 0.70 -4.76
CA GLN A 316 19.85 1.88 -4.44
C GLN A 316 20.13 1.89 -2.93
N ALA A 317 21.29 2.39 -2.53
CA ALA A 317 21.64 2.54 -1.13
C ALA A 317 22.41 3.84 -0.87
N GLY A 318 22.34 4.38 0.35
CA GLY A 318 23.03 5.60 0.77
C GLY A 318 22.14 6.62 1.50
N GLU A 319 22.30 7.89 1.17
CA GLU A 319 21.57 9.01 1.80
C GLU A 319 20.07 8.99 1.41
N VAL A 320 19.20 9.19 2.40
CA VAL A 320 17.73 8.99 2.29
C VAL A 320 17.12 9.73 1.10
N GLU A 321 17.41 11.01 0.93
CA GLU A 321 16.78 11.86 -0.09
C GLU A 321 17.31 11.52 -1.49
N ALA A 322 18.62 11.28 -1.61
CA ALA A 322 19.28 10.93 -2.86
C ALA A 322 18.90 9.54 -3.37
N VAL A 323 18.82 8.55 -2.47
CA VAL A 323 18.33 7.20 -2.78
C VAL A 323 16.90 7.27 -3.30
N HIS A 324 16.02 7.90 -2.53
CA HIS A 324 14.60 7.97 -2.85
C HIS A 324 14.32 8.69 -4.18
N GLN A 325 15.10 9.73 -4.51
CA GLN A 325 15.03 10.39 -5.81
C GLN A 325 15.22 9.40 -6.98
N GLN A 326 16.25 8.55 -6.90
CA GLN A 326 16.52 7.58 -7.95
C GLN A 326 15.50 6.43 -7.95
N THR A 327 15.04 6.00 -6.78
CA THR A 327 13.98 5.00 -6.66
C THR A 327 12.70 5.43 -7.38
N LEU A 328 12.29 6.70 -7.22
CA LEU A 328 11.11 7.24 -7.90
C LEU A 328 11.23 7.21 -9.43
N GLU A 329 12.41 7.48 -9.97
CA GLU A 329 12.65 7.40 -11.42
C GLU A 329 12.38 5.98 -11.94
N ASN A 330 12.80 4.95 -11.18
CA ASN A 330 12.57 3.55 -11.52
C ASN A 330 11.10 3.12 -11.34
N VAL A 331 10.43 3.56 -10.25
CA VAL A 331 9.00 3.33 -10.05
C VAL A 331 8.19 3.95 -11.19
N PHE A 332 8.49 5.19 -11.57
CA PHE A 332 7.80 5.88 -12.65
C PHE A 332 8.05 5.21 -14.01
N ALA A 333 9.26 4.72 -14.27
CA ALA A 333 9.56 3.97 -15.49
C ALA A 333 8.70 2.70 -15.63
N GLN A 334 8.35 2.04 -14.52
CA GLN A 334 7.48 0.87 -14.53
C GLN A 334 5.99 1.23 -14.67
N HIS A 335 5.51 2.22 -13.93
CA HIS A 335 4.07 2.37 -13.71
C HIS A 335 3.39 3.46 -14.55
N ILE A 336 4.12 4.46 -15.05
CA ILE A 336 3.49 5.61 -15.72
C ILE A 336 2.84 5.21 -17.05
N VAL A 337 1.57 5.58 -17.19
CA VAL A 337 0.84 5.57 -18.45
C VAL A 337 0.37 7.00 -18.75
N PRO A 338 0.83 7.63 -19.85
CA PRO A 338 0.36 8.95 -20.24
C PRO A 338 -1.14 8.94 -20.58
N VAL A 339 -1.89 9.91 -20.06
CA VAL A 339 -3.33 10.08 -20.28
C VAL A 339 -3.63 11.54 -20.60
N GLU A 340 -4.36 11.77 -21.68
CA GLU A 340 -4.81 13.12 -22.06
C GLU A 340 -6.20 13.39 -21.46
N GLY A 341 -6.31 14.44 -20.65
CA GLY A 341 -7.58 14.92 -20.12
C GLY A 341 -8.23 14.02 -19.07
N GLN A 342 -9.19 14.61 -18.36
CA GLN A 342 -9.99 13.94 -17.34
C GLN A 342 -11.29 13.38 -17.94
N THR A 343 -11.98 12.54 -17.16
CA THR A 343 -13.25 11.92 -17.53
C THR A 343 -14.37 12.34 -16.58
N ASP A 344 -15.63 12.19 -16.99
CA ASP A 344 -16.80 12.41 -16.12
C ASP A 344 -17.00 11.24 -15.15
N VAL A 345 -16.76 10.00 -15.62
CA VAL A 345 -16.94 8.77 -14.84
C VAL A 345 -15.67 7.92 -14.87
N LEU A 346 -15.07 7.71 -13.70
CA LEU A 346 -13.95 6.78 -13.54
C LEU A 346 -14.46 5.45 -13.00
N THR A 347 -14.08 4.36 -13.65
CA THR A 347 -14.47 3.01 -13.23
C THR A 347 -13.26 2.14 -12.93
N PHE A 348 -13.35 1.27 -11.93
CA PHE A 348 -12.35 0.25 -11.65
C PHE A 348 -12.94 -0.92 -10.85
N GLY A 349 -12.34 -2.10 -11.02
CA GLY A 349 -12.62 -3.25 -10.17
C GLY A 349 -11.62 -3.32 -9.03
N LEU A 350 -12.09 -3.54 -7.80
CA LEU A 350 -11.20 -3.66 -6.65
C LEU A 350 -10.80 -5.12 -6.44
N PRO A 351 -9.49 -5.43 -6.34
CA PRO A 351 -9.00 -6.78 -6.07
C PRO A 351 -9.22 -7.19 -4.60
N TYR A 352 -8.86 -8.43 -4.29
CA TYR A 352 -9.00 -9.04 -2.96
C TYR A 352 -8.05 -8.52 -1.88
N ILE A 353 -7.04 -7.71 -2.24
CA ILE A 353 -5.94 -7.34 -1.34
C ILE A 353 -5.61 -5.85 -1.39
N CYS A 354 -5.28 -5.33 -0.22
CA CYS A 354 -4.71 -4.01 0.07
C CYS A 354 -3.68 -4.19 1.21
N PRO A 355 -2.91 -3.14 1.55
CA PRO A 355 -1.88 -3.22 2.59
C PRO A 355 -2.40 -3.73 3.95
N TYR A 356 -3.69 -3.55 4.22
CA TYR A 356 -4.27 -3.70 5.55
C TYR A 356 -5.13 -4.95 5.76
N ASN A 357 -5.20 -5.84 4.75
CA ASN A 357 -5.94 -7.12 4.84
C ASN A 357 -5.12 -8.35 4.40
N VAL A 358 -3.80 -8.28 4.38
CA VAL A 358 -2.96 -9.45 4.12
C VAL A 358 -3.29 -10.56 5.13
N ASN A 359 -3.58 -11.75 4.62
CA ASN A 359 -4.09 -12.89 5.37
C ASN A 359 -5.39 -12.61 6.16
N SER A 360 -6.23 -11.69 5.68
CA SER A 360 -7.43 -11.25 6.38
C SER A 360 -8.59 -10.87 5.43
N VAL A 361 -9.68 -10.39 6.02
CA VAL A 361 -10.92 -10.01 5.31
C VAL A 361 -10.77 -8.62 4.70
N MET A 362 -11.14 -8.47 3.41
CA MET A 362 -11.35 -7.15 2.80
C MET A 362 -12.68 -6.56 3.29
N ASN A 363 -12.64 -5.91 4.45
CA ASN A 363 -13.81 -5.32 5.10
C ASN A 363 -14.24 -3.99 4.43
N PRO A 364 -15.47 -3.48 4.67
CA PRO A 364 -16.00 -2.30 3.98
C PRO A 364 -15.14 -1.04 4.09
N ILE A 365 -14.47 -0.81 5.22
CA ILE A 365 -13.58 0.34 5.42
C ILE A 365 -12.36 0.22 4.51
N LEU A 366 -11.83 -0.99 4.35
CA LEU A 366 -10.69 -1.24 3.46
C LEU A 366 -11.07 -1.18 1.98
N VAL A 367 -12.32 -1.46 1.62
CA VAL A 367 -12.85 -1.21 0.26
C VAL A 367 -12.84 0.29 -0.05
N MET A 368 -13.31 1.11 0.90
CA MET A 368 -13.25 2.56 0.79
C MET A 368 -11.80 3.05 0.69
N CYS A 369 -10.91 2.55 1.55
CA CYS A 369 -9.49 2.89 1.52
C CYS A 369 -8.81 2.50 0.20
N LEU A 370 -8.99 1.28 -0.30
CA LEU A 370 -8.38 0.84 -1.54
C LEU A 370 -8.92 1.62 -2.75
N GLY A 371 -10.23 1.84 -2.80
CA GLY A 371 -10.86 2.55 -3.91
C GLY A 371 -10.56 4.05 -3.94
N LEU A 372 -10.78 4.73 -2.82
CA LEU A 372 -10.69 6.19 -2.73
C LEU A 372 -9.34 6.68 -2.23
N GLY A 373 -8.64 5.90 -1.40
CA GLY A 373 -7.31 6.20 -0.90
C GLY A 373 -6.20 5.84 -1.88
N TYR A 374 -6.30 4.67 -2.54
CA TYR A 374 -5.28 4.21 -3.49
C TYR A 374 -5.69 4.43 -4.94
N PHE A 375 -6.70 3.72 -5.45
CA PHE A 375 -7.01 3.67 -6.89
C PHE A 375 -7.37 5.04 -7.45
N PHE A 376 -8.16 5.83 -6.73
CA PHE A 376 -8.44 7.23 -7.08
C PHE A 376 -7.15 8.06 -7.13
N ASN A 377 -6.20 7.85 -6.21
CA ASN A 377 -4.95 8.63 -6.09
C ASN A 377 -3.76 8.08 -6.91
N LEU A 378 -3.94 7.02 -7.71
CA LEU A 378 -2.90 6.48 -8.60
C LEU A 378 -2.71 7.34 -9.86
N TYR A 379 -2.36 8.61 -9.66
CA TYR A 379 -2.05 9.55 -10.73
C TYR A 379 -0.96 10.57 -10.37
N ARG A 380 -0.36 11.15 -11.41
CA ARG A 380 0.42 12.40 -11.39
C ARG A 380 -0.33 13.50 -12.13
N GLY A 381 -0.12 14.74 -11.71
CA GLY A 381 -0.78 15.92 -12.27
C GLY A 381 -2.16 16.15 -11.65
N LYS A 382 -3.19 15.47 -12.15
CA LYS A 382 -4.59 15.64 -11.71
C LYS A 382 -5.34 14.31 -11.68
N PRO A 383 -6.41 14.17 -10.86
CA PRO A 383 -7.21 12.95 -10.84
C PRO A 383 -7.73 12.57 -12.23
N LEU A 384 -7.83 11.27 -12.53
CA LEU A 384 -8.38 10.81 -13.81
C LEU A 384 -9.82 11.27 -14.06
N VAL A 385 -10.59 11.46 -12.99
CA VAL A 385 -11.96 11.99 -13.01
C VAL A 385 -11.94 13.49 -12.69
N ARG A 386 -12.73 14.29 -13.41
CA ARG A 386 -12.84 15.73 -13.13
C ARG A 386 -13.51 15.99 -11.78
N GLU A 387 -13.30 17.19 -11.25
CA GLU A 387 -14.00 17.64 -10.05
C GLU A 387 -15.53 17.56 -10.24
N GLY A 388 -16.24 17.07 -9.21
CA GLY A 388 -17.67 16.78 -9.26
C GLY A 388 -18.06 15.59 -10.13
N GLY A 389 -17.10 14.83 -10.67
CA GLY A 389 -17.35 13.59 -11.41
C GLY A 389 -17.73 12.42 -10.51
N VAL A 390 -17.89 11.24 -11.11
CA VAL A 390 -18.38 10.03 -10.42
C VAL A 390 -17.33 8.91 -10.48
N VAL A 391 -17.14 8.24 -9.36
CA VAL A 391 -16.40 6.96 -9.31
C VAL A 391 -17.36 5.79 -9.20
N ILE A 392 -17.17 4.78 -10.04
CA ILE A 392 -17.89 3.50 -10.00
C ILE A 392 -16.91 2.36 -9.72
N MET A 393 -17.06 1.71 -8.58
CA MET A 393 -16.20 0.61 -8.13
C MET A 393 -16.93 -0.72 -8.24
N SER A 394 -16.27 -1.79 -8.70
CA SER A 394 -16.80 -3.16 -8.62
C SER A 394 -16.20 -3.88 -7.41
N HIS A 395 -17.02 -4.23 -6.42
CA HIS A 395 -16.58 -5.01 -5.25
C HIS A 395 -17.77 -5.59 -4.43
N PRO A 396 -17.68 -6.83 -3.89
CA PRO A 396 -18.74 -7.44 -3.06
C PRO A 396 -19.04 -6.70 -1.74
N THR A 397 -18.04 -6.03 -1.18
CA THR A 397 -18.13 -5.16 0.01
C THR A 397 -18.88 -5.83 1.18
N PRO A 398 -18.42 -6.99 1.66
CA PRO A 398 -19.14 -7.77 2.65
C PRO A 398 -19.18 -7.05 4.01
N TRP A 399 -20.29 -7.17 4.75
CA TRP A 399 -20.36 -6.78 6.17
C TRP A 399 -19.61 -7.80 7.04
N GLU A 400 -18.30 -7.91 6.86
CA GLU A 400 -17.44 -8.90 7.49
C GLU A 400 -16.14 -8.25 7.98
N PHE A 401 -15.71 -8.60 9.19
CA PHE A 401 -14.47 -8.12 9.81
C PHE A 401 -13.74 -9.29 10.45
N HIS A 402 -12.41 -9.25 10.46
CA HIS A 402 -11.62 -10.25 11.16
C HIS A 402 -11.51 -9.85 12.64
N PRO A 403 -12.12 -10.56 13.59
CA PRO A 403 -12.24 -10.10 14.98
C PRO A 403 -10.90 -9.98 15.72
N VAL A 404 -9.86 -10.69 15.26
CA VAL A 404 -8.51 -10.60 15.83
C VAL A 404 -7.68 -9.49 15.20
N HIS A 405 -7.83 -9.23 13.89
CA HIS A 405 -6.99 -8.25 13.20
C HIS A 405 -7.62 -6.86 13.25
N HIS A 406 -8.94 -6.79 13.16
CA HIS A 406 -9.71 -5.56 12.98
C HIS A 406 -10.74 -5.33 14.11
N PRO A 407 -10.40 -5.51 15.40
CA PRO A 407 -11.37 -5.29 16.50
C PRO A 407 -11.88 -3.85 16.53
N SER A 408 -10.99 -2.85 16.42
CA SER A 408 -11.36 -1.43 16.39
C SER A 408 -12.16 -1.03 15.15
N TYR A 409 -11.99 -1.75 14.03
CA TYR A 409 -12.76 -1.49 12.81
C TYR A 409 -14.23 -1.86 12.97
N ILE A 410 -14.54 -2.87 13.78
CA ILE A 410 -15.92 -3.27 14.05
C ILE A 410 -16.64 -2.11 14.74
N ASP A 411 -16.04 -1.56 15.79
CA ASP A 411 -16.62 -0.44 16.53
C ASP A 411 -16.64 0.86 15.71
N PHE A 412 -15.59 1.13 14.93
CA PHE A 412 -15.61 2.23 13.97
C PHE A 412 -16.77 2.10 12.97
N PHE A 413 -16.95 0.93 12.38
CA PHE A 413 -18.00 0.70 11.39
C PHE A 413 -19.40 0.77 11.99
N GLU A 414 -19.61 0.13 13.14
CA GLU A 414 -20.92 0.02 13.78
C GLU A 414 -21.35 1.31 14.47
N GLN A 415 -20.42 1.96 15.17
CA GLN A 415 -20.70 3.11 16.04
C GLN A 415 -20.39 4.43 15.33
N VAL A 416 -19.17 4.61 14.83
CA VAL A 416 -18.71 5.89 14.27
C VAL A 416 -19.40 6.17 12.92
N LEU A 417 -19.30 5.24 11.96
CA LEU A 417 -20.02 5.38 10.67
C LEU A 417 -21.53 5.19 10.81
N GLY A 418 -22.00 4.68 11.94
CA GLY A 418 -23.43 4.67 12.28
C GLY A 418 -23.95 6.06 12.64
N ASP A 419 -23.08 6.97 13.09
CA ASP A 419 -23.41 8.34 13.49
C ASP A 419 -23.11 9.36 12.38
N THR A 420 -21.90 9.35 11.82
CA THR A 420 -21.50 10.29 10.77
C THR A 420 -20.46 9.66 9.83
N THR A 421 -20.47 10.09 8.56
CA THR A 421 -19.45 9.73 7.57
C THR A 421 -18.53 10.90 7.25
N ASP A 422 -18.72 12.07 7.86
CA ASP A 422 -17.87 13.24 7.65
C ASP A 422 -16.52 13.03 8.35
N PRO A 423 -15.41 12.95 7.59
CA PRO A 423 -14.09 12.71 8.17
C PRO A 423 -13.69 13.78 9.21
N ILE A 424 -14.11 15.05 9.04
CA ILE A 424 -13.76 16.15 9.96
C ILE A 424 -14.46 15.96 11.31
N GLU A 425 -15.74 15.57 11.28
CA GLU A 425 -16.48 15.28 12.52
C GLU A 425 -15.92 14.03 13.21
N ILE A 426 -15.56 13.01 12.44
CA ILE A 426 -14.97 11.76 12.94
C ILE A 426 -13.66 12.04 13.68
N GLU A 427 -12.73 12.76 13.04
CA GLU A 427 -11.43 13.14 13.62
C GLU A 427 -11.62 13.87 14.95
N LYS A 428 -12.49 14.88 14.96
CA LYS A 428 -12.69 15.73 16.13
C LYS A 428 -13.35 15.00 17.31
N ARG A 429 -14.25 14.05 17.04
CA ARG A 429 -15.14 13.48 18.08
C ARG A 429 -14.67 12.14 18.61
N TYR A 430 -13.98 11.34 17.80
CA TYR A 430 -13.80 9.92 18.08
C TYR A 430 -12.35 9.43 18.03
N GLU A 431 -11.48 10.04 17.21
CA GLU A 431 -10.14 9.50 16.96
C GLU A 431 -9.31 9.33 18.24
N GLU A 432 -9.19 10.40 19.03
CA GLU A 432 -8.35 10.41 20.22
C GLU A 432 -8.82 9.39 21.27
N GLN A 433 -10.13 9.19 21.38
CA GLN A 433 -10.70 8.17 22.26
C GLN A 433 -10.21 6.77 21.85
N PHE A 434 -10.22 6.44 20.56
CA PHE A 434 -9.77 5.14 20.06
C PHE A 434 -8.25 5.00 20.12
N ALA A 435 -7.51 6.11 19.97
CA ALA A 435 -6.05 6.11 20.07
C ALA A 435 -5.57 5.79 21.49
N TYR A 436 -6.28 6.26 22.52
CA TYR A 436 -5.91 6.06 23.93
C TYR A 436 -6.74 4.99 24.66
N ASP A 437 -7.55 4.21 23.95
CA ASP A 437 -8.34 3.14 24.57
C ASP A 437 -7.44 1.98 25.01
N GLU A 438 -7.41 1.72 26.32
CA GLU A 438 -6.57 0.69 26.92
C GLU A 438 -6.82 -0.72 26.38
N TRP A 439 -8.06 -1.02 25.96
CA TRP A 439 -8.40 -2.32 25.40
C TRP A 439 -7.83 -2.49 24.00
N TYR A 440 -7.94 -1.47 23.13
CA TYR A 440 -7.33 -1.55 21.80
C TYR A 440 -5.80 -1.54 21.88
N ILE A 441 -5.20 -0.76 22.78
CA ILE A 441 -3.75 -0.79 23.04
C ILE A 441 -3.34 -2.20 23.48
N HIS A 442 -4.08 -2.82 24.41
CA HIS A 442 -3.79 -4.19 24.85
C HIS A 442 -3.82 -5.18 23.68
N LEU A 443 -4.83 -5.10 22.81
CA LEU A 443 -4.95 -5.98 21.64
C LEU A 443 -3.85 -5.73 20.60
N TYR A 444 -3.48 -4.48 20.33
CA TYR A 444 -2.38 -4.12 19.42
C TYR A 444 -1.04 -4.70 19.91
N ARG A 445 -0.74 -4.53 21.20
CA ARG A 445 0.53 -4.97 21.79
C ARG A 445 0.65 -6.49 21.92
N ASN A 446 -0.44 -7.15 22.32
CA ASN A 446 -0.41 -8.55 22.78
C ASN A 446 -1.13 -9.53 21.85
N SER A 447 -1.69 -9.05 20.74
CA SER A 447 -2.33 -9.87 19.72
C SER A 447 -1.84 -9.48 18.31
N TYR A 448 -2.63 -9.79 17.30
CA TYR A 448 -2.37 -9.45 15.89
C TYR A 448 -3.35 -8.38 15.38
N ALA A 449 -3.79 -7.49 16.28
CA ALA A 449 -4.70 -6.40 15.95
C ALA A 449 -3.95 -5.19 15.40
N TYR A 450 -4.57 -4.47 14.46
CA TYR A 450 -4.17 -3.10 14.13
C TYR A 450 -4.46 -2.17 15.33
N HIS A 451 -3.74 -1.05 15.39
CA HIS A 451 -3.96 -0.06 16.46
C HIS A 451 -5.41 0.45 16.50
N GLY A 452 -5.87 0.89 17.67
CA GLY A 452 -7.23 1.40 17.87
C GLY A 452 -7.61 2.52 16.91
N VAL A 453 -6.65 3.41 16.61
CA VAL A 453 -6.83 4.54 15.69
C VAL A 453 -6.73 4.17 14.20
N HIS A 454 -6.20 3.00 13.87
CA HIS A 454 -5.92 2.64 12.48
C HIS A 454 -7.14 2.71 11.51
N PRO A 455 -8.38 2.31 11.87
CA PRO A 455 -9.54 2.48 10.98
C PRO A 455 -9.86 3.94 10.63
N PHE A 456 -9.51 4.90 11.49
CA PHE A 456 -9.69 6.33 11.21
C PHE A 456 -8.80 6.77 10.06
N TYR A 457 -7.54 6.37 10.09
CA TYR A 457 -6.60 6.72 9.03
C TYR A 457 -7.06 6.13 7.71
N MET A 458 -7.52 4.87 7.70
CA MET A 458 -8.10 4.23 6.51
C MET A 458 -9.29 4.99 5.93
N TRP A 459 -10.08 5.64 6.78
CA TRP A 459 -11.13 6.54 6.37
C TRP A 459 -10.57 7.85 5.78
N TYR A 460 -9.57 8.45 6.43
CA TYR A 460 -8.99 9.72 5.99
C TYR A 460 -8.22 9.61 4.68
N TRP A 461 -7.64 8.45 4.35
CA TRP A 461 -7.01 8.20 3.05
C TRP A 461 -7.96 8.55 1.88
N GLY A 462 -9.27 8.35 2.05
CA GLY A 462 -10.28 8.73 1.06
C GLY A 462 -10.72 10.19 1.09
N ALA A 463 -10.26 11.02 2.03
CA ALA A 463 -10.78 12.36 2.26
C ALA A 463 -10.62 13.30 1.06
N HIS A 464 -9.49 13.22 0.33
CA HIS A 464 -9.32 13.98 -0.91
C HIS A 464 -10.35 13.58 -1.97
N ALA A 465 -10.56 12.27 -2.17
CA ALA A 465 -11.54 11.77 -3.13
C ALA A 465 -12.96 12.19 -2.74
N LEU A 466 -13.32 12.11 -1.46
CA LEU A 466 -14.63 12.54 -0.96
C LEU A 466 -14.86 14.04 -1.16
N GLN A 467 -13.81 14.86 -1.06
CA GLN A 467 -13.89 16.29 -1.38
C GLN A 467 -14.04 16.53 -2.89
N TRP A 468 -13.38 15.72 -3.72
CA TRP A 468 -13.29 15.90 -5.17
C TRP A 468 -14.52 15.38 -5.94
N LEU A 469 -15.11 14.29 -5.47
CA LEU A 469 -16.14 13.55 -6.20
C LEU A 469 -17.55 14.05 -5.89
N GLY A 470 -18.40 14.07 -6.91
CA GLY A 470 -19.82 14.32 -6.73
C GLY A 470 -20.59 13.09 -6.25
N ARG A 471 -20.08 11.88 -6.53
CA ARG A 471 -20.71 10.62 -6.14
C ARG A 471 -19.75 9.42 -6.21
N VAL A 472 -19.97 8.46 -5.32
CA VAL A 472 -19.32 7.14 -5.33
C VAL A 472 -20.39 6.05 -5.41
N ILE A 473 -20.24 5.15 -6.37
CA ILE A 473 -21.17 4.04 -6.63
C ILE A 473 -20.41 2.71 -6.54
N VAL A 474 -21.01 1.71 -5.89
CA VAL A 474 -20.42 0.37 -5.77
C VAL A 474 -21.32 -0.66 -6.46
N VAL A 475 -20.80 -1.27 -7.53
CA VAL A 475 -21.47 -2.31 -8.30
C VAL A 475 -21.29 -3.67 -7.63
N GLY A 476 -22.41 -4.32 -7.34
CA GLY A 476 -22.45 -5.67 -6.78
C GLY A 476 -22.09 -5.77 -5.31
N GLY A 477 -22.00 -4.64 -4.60
CA GLY A 477 -21.71 -4.62 -3.17
C GLY A 477 -22.93 -4.96 -2.31
N ASP A 478 -22.71 -5.46 -1.09
CA ASP A 478 -23.77 -5.61 -0.09
C ASP A 478 -24.45 -4.24 0.15
N PRO A 479 -25.74 -4.08 -0.18
CA PRO A 479 -26.37 -2.76 -0.17
C PRO A 479 -26.38 -2.10 1.20
N ARG A 480 -26.39 -2.87 2.29
CA ARG A 480 -26.35 -2.32 3.65
C ARG A 480 -24.97 -1.74 3.96
N SER A 481 -23.92 -2.48 3.65
CA SER A 481 -22.53 -2.06 3.85
C SER A 481 -22.19 -0.83 3.02
N VAL A 482 -22.55 -0.85 1.74
CA VAL A 482 -22.31 0.29 0.82
C VAL A 482 -23.00 1.56 1.33
N ARG A 483 -24.26 1.45 1.79
CA ARG A 483 -24.97 2.59 2.38
C ARG A 483 -24.37 3.07 3.70
N ARG A 484 -23.83 2.16 4.53
CA ARG A 484 -23.12 2.53 5.77
C ARG A 484 -21.88 3.39 5.49
N LEU A 485 -21.22 3.16 4.36
CA LEU A 485 -20.09 3.99 3.91
C LEU A 485 -20.52 5.35 3.33
N GLY A 486 -21.83 5.64 3.24
CA GLY A 486 -22.34 6.85 2.58
C GLY A 486 -22.34 6.77 1.04
N PHE A 487 -22.15 5.58 0.46
CA PHE A 487 -22.10 5.37 -1.00
C PHE A 487 -23.41 4.78 -1.54
N GLN A 488 -23.56 4.78 -2.87
CA GLN A 488 -24.73 4.22 -3.54
C GLN A 488 -24.47 2.80 -4.08
N PRO A 489 -25.27 1.79 -3.70
CA PRO A 489 -25.15 0.47 -4.29
C PRO A 489 -25.87 0.39 -5.64
N ALA A 490 -25.26 -0.30 -6.60
CA ALA A 490 -25.85 -0.65 -7.89
C ALA A 490 -25.75 -2.16 -8.14
N SER A 491 -26.75 -2.75 -8.80
CA SER A 491 -26.76 -4.20 -9.09
C SER A 491 -25.87 -4.53 -10.29
N THR A 492 -25.93 -3.69 -11.33
CA THR A 492 -25.19 -3.85 -12.58
C THR A 492 -24.38 -2.59 -12.92
N MET A 493 -23.41 -2.72 -13.82
CA MET A 493 -22.67 -1.58 -14.36
C MET A 493 -23.60 -0.61 -15.10
N GLN A 494 -24.62 -1.12 -15.79
CA GLN A 494 -25.59 -0.29 -16.50
C GLN A 494 -26.40 0.59 -15.54
N ASP A 495 -26.87 0.02 -14.42
CA ASP A 495 -27.59 0.80 -13.39
C ASP A 495 -26.68 1.89 -12.80
N ALA A 496 -25.41 1.55 -12.55
CA ALA A 496 -24.44 2.50 -12.01
C ALA A 496 -24.17 3.67 -12.98
N LEU A 497 -24.11 3.40 -14.28
CA LEU A 497 -23.94 4.43 -15.31
C LEU A 497 -25.18 5.31 -15.44
N GLU A 498 -26.39 4.75 -15.29
CA GLU A 498 -27.63 5.53 -15.24
C GLU A 498 -27.64 6.45 -14.00
N MET A 499 -27.31 5.92 -12.83
CA MET A 499 -27.19 6.68 -11.57
C MET A 499 -26.10 7.75 -11.61
N ALA A 500 -25.02 7.52 -12.37
CA ALA A 500 -24.00 8.54 -12.59
C ALA A 500 -24.54 9.69 -13.44
N GLY A 501 -25.44 9.41 -14.39
CA GLY A 501 -26.04 10.40 -15.27
C GLY A 501 -26.82 11.50 -14.54
N ASP A 502 -27.35 11.22 -13.34
CA ASP A 502 -27.97 12.21 -12.46
C ASP A 502 -27.01 13.34 -12.04
N VAL A 503 -25.70 13.07 -12.05
CA VAL A 503 -24.65 13.98 -11.57
C VAL A 503 -23.91 14.61 -12.74
N VAL A 504 -23.55 13.81 -13.75
CA VAL A 504 -22.66 14.23 -14.83
C VAL A 504 -23.33 14.38 -16.19
N GLY A 505 -24.65 14.17 -16.25
CA GLY A 505 -25.44 14.26 -17.48
C GLY A 505 -25.57 12.92 -18.22
N PRO A 506 -26.42 12.85 -19.25
CA PRO A 506 -26.85 11.58 -19.88
C PRO A 506 -25.78 10.89 -20.74
N ASP A 507 -24.76 11.64 -21.18
CA ASP A 507 -23.71 11.13 -22.06
C ASP A 507 -22.29 11.38 -21.52
N PRO A 508 -21.94 10.82 -20.35
CA PRO A 508 -20.64 11.09 -19.74
C PRO A 508 -19.52 10.35 -20.47
N SER A 509 -18.35 11.00 -20.55
CA SER A 509 -17.11 10.32 -20.87
C SER A 509 -16.76 9.33 -19.76
N ILE A 510 -16.24 8.15 -20.12
CA ILE A 510 -15.92 7.08 -19.18
C ILE A 510 -14.46 6.67 -19.35
N THR A 511 -13.72 6.58 -18.25
CA THR A 511 -12.39 5.94 -18.22
C THR A 511 -12.43 4.73 -17.31
N HIS A 512 -12.08 3.56 -17.82
CA HIS A 512 -11.80 2.38 -17.02
C HIS A 512 -10.31 2.28 -16.70
N PHE A 513 -10.00 2.22 -15.41
CA PHE A 513 -8.65 2.07 -14.89
C PHE A 513 -8.40 0.59 -14.57
N HIS A 514 -7.70 -0.11 -15.47
CA HIS A 514 -7.48 -1.55 -15.37
C HIS A 514 -6.31 -1.83 -14.42
N ASN A 515 -6.62 -2.25 -13.19
CA ASN A 515 -5.64 -2.51 -12.14
C ASN A 515 -6.22 -3.57 -11.18
N PRO A 516 -5.46 -4.59 -10.73
CA PRO A 516 -4.07 -4.93 -11.06
C PRO A 516 -3.88 -5.63 -12.42
N PRO A 517 -2.65 -5.63 -13.01
CA PRO A 517 -1.38 -5.08 -12.48
C PRO A 517 -1.35 -3.58 -12.14
N ILE A 518 -0.49 -3.19 -11.20
CA ILE A 518 -0.39 -1.79 -10.76
C ILE A 518 0.08 -0.89 -11.91
N LEU A 519 -0.63 0.21 -12.10
CA LEU A 519 -0.26 1.30 -12.98
C LEU A 519 -0.59 2.65 -12.33
N MET A 520 0.05 3.70 -12.83
CA MET A 520 -0.20 5.09 -12.43
C MET A 520 -0.46 5.93 -13.67
N ALA A 521 -1.52 6.74 -13.66
CA ALA A 521 -1.81 7.63 -14.77
C ALA A 521 -1.02 8.94 -14.67
N ASP A 522 -0.37 9.36 -15.74
CA ASP A 522 0.21 10.71 -15.84
C ASP A 522 -0.74 11.58 -16.67
N VAL A 523 -1.56 12.38 -15.97
CA VAL A 523 -2.71 13.05 -16.56
C VAL A 523 -2.36 14.47 -16.97
N THR A 524 -2.40 14.73 -18.27
CA THR A 524 -2.09 16.04 -18.88
C THR A 524 -3.32 16.87 -19.19
#